data_AF-A0A354FH44-F1
#
_entry.id   AF-A0A354FH44-F1
#
_cell.length_a   1.000
_cell.length_b   1.000
_cell.length_c   1.000
_cell.angle_alpha   90.00
_cell.angle_beta   90.00
_cell.angle_gamma   90.00
#
_symmetry.space_group_name_H-M   'P 1'
#
loop_
_entity.id
_entity.type
_entity.pdbx_description
1 polymer ?
#
loop_
_entity_poly.entity_id
_entity_poly.type
_entity_poly.pdbx_seq_one_letter_code
_entity_poly.pdbx_strand_id
1 'polypeptide(L)'
;APASAQSTGHESQTSDWLQARPKILIHDKKPMKLFAELALTSTGWEKNVRVTIDERGCIAAVESGIEANGEDQQLNGRILLPALANLHSHAFQRAMAGLTEQRLTGRDSFWSWRELM
;
A
#
# COMPACT_ATOMS: atom_id res chain seq x y z
N ALA A 1 4.90 8.59 -69.69
CA ALA A 1 5.15 9.35 -68.46
C ALA A 1 4.48 8.60 -67.30
N PRO A 2 5.21 8.14 -66.27
CA PRO A 2 4.60 7.43 -65.16
C PRO A 2 4.11 8.40 -64.08
N ALA A 3 2.99 8.07 -63.45
CA ALA A 3 2.39 8.83 -62.36
C ALA A 3 3.17 8.59 -61.05
N SER A 4 3.54 9.67 -60.38
CA SER A 4 4.20 9.68 -59.06
C SER A 4 3.21 9.32 -57.95
N ALA A 5 3.41 8.17 -57.30
CA ALA A 5 2.72 7.81 -56.07
C ALA A 5 3.34 8.56 -54.88
N GLN A 6 2.55 9.41 -54.21
CA GLN A 6 2.95 10.03 -52.94
C GLN A 6 2.68 9.05 -51.80
N SER A 7 3.75 8.62 -51.14
CA SER A 7 3.72 7.86 -49.90
C SER A 7 3.29 8.78 -48.76
N THR A 8 2.10 8.55 -48.19
CA THR A 8 1.68 9.15 -46.93
C THR A 8 2.27 8.34 -45.78
N GLY A 9 3.34 8.85 -45.17
CA GLY A 9 3.89 8.28 -43.94
C GLY A 9 2.92 8.47 -42.78
N HIS A 10 2.35 7.37 -42.28
CA HIS A 10 1.69 7.37 -40.98
C HIS A 10 2.76 7.29 -39.90
N GLU A 11 3.11 8.43 -39.30
CA GLU A 11 3.84 8.47 -38.03
C GLU A 11 2.92 7.91 -36.92
N SER A 12 3.23 6.71 -36.46
CA SER A 12 2.63 6.14 -35.26
C SER A 12 3.11 6.94 -34.04
N GLN A 13 2.30 7.89 -33.58
CA GLN A 13 2.43 8.47 -32.24
C GLN A 13 2.24 7.38 -31.20
N THR A 14 3.33 6.78 -30.74
CA THR A 14 3.33 5.97 -29.54
C THR A 14 3.06 6.89 -28.36
N SER A 15 1.87 6.77 -27.78
CA SER A 15 1.37 7.60 -26.69
C SER A 15 2.25 7.47 -25.43
N ASP A 16 2.65 8.64 -24.93
CA ASP A 16 3.66 8.88 -23.89
C ASP A 16 3.17 8.57 -22.45
N TRP A 17 2.25 7.60 -22.30
CA TRP A 17 1.59 7.29 -21.01
C TRP A 17 2.50 6.56 -20.01
N LEU A 18 3.66 6.06 -20.46
CA LEU A 18 4.69 5.48 -19.58
C LEU A 18 5.43 6.54 -18.74
N GLN A 19 5.37 7.82 -19.10
CA GLN A 19 5.99 8.91 -18.34
C GLN A 19 5.12 9.46 -17.19
N ALA A 20 3.83 9.12 -17.16
CA ALA A 20 2.89 9.54 -16.12
C ALA A 20 2.86 8.58 -14.90
N ARG A 21 3.92 7.80 -14.67
CA ARG A 21 4.05 7.03 -13.43
C ARG A 21 4.20 8.03 -12.28
N PRO A 22 3.32 8.02 -11.26
CA PRO A 22 3.57 8.81 -10.08
C PRO A 22 4.91 8.36 -9.52
N LYS A 23 5.90 9.26 -9.51
CA LYS A 23 7.09 9.07 -8.70
C LYS A 23 6.54 8.90 -7.29
N ILE A 24 6.63 7.70 -6.74
CA ILE A 24 6.51 7.53 -5.29
C ILE A 24 7.64 8.42 -4.76
N LEU A 25 7.28 9.61 -4.28
CA LEU A 25 8.18 10.53 -3.61
C LEU A 25 8.57 9.87 -2.29
N ILE A 26 9.46 8.89 -2.37
CA ILE A 26 10.33 8.55 -1.27
C ILE A 26 11.19 9.80 -1.12
N HIS A 27 10.72 10.72 -0.30
CA HIS A 27 11.57 11.81 0.17
C HIS A 27 12.77 11.11 0.80
N ASP A 28 14.01 11.50 0.46
CA ASP A 28 15.21 11.04 1.15
C ASP A 28 15.03 11.32 2.64
N LYS A 29 14.51 10.33 3.37
CA LYS A 29 14.18 10.45 4.78
C LYS A 29 15.39 9.97 5.54
N LYS A 30 15.85 10.77 6.49
CA LYS A 30 16.86 10.35 7.46
C LYS A 30 16.45 8.99 8.06
N PRO A 31 17.38 8.04 8.28
CA PRO A 31 17.05 6.79 8.93
C PRO A 31 16.38 7.06 10.28
N MET A 32 15.36 6.27 10.59
CA MET A 32 14.51 6.44 11.76
C MET A 32 14.60 5.22 12.65
N LYS A 33 14.72 5.43 13.96
CA LYS A 33 14.68 4.37 14.96
C LYS A 33 13.41 4.52 15.76
N LEU A 34 12.59 3.47 15.78
CA LEU A 34 11.39 3.38 16.60
C LEU A 34 11.72 2.50 17.80
N PHE A 35 11.32 2.91 19.01
CA PHE A 35 11.43 2.09 20.20
C PHE A 35 10.03 1.77 20.75
N ALA A 36 9.77 0.50 21.03
CA ALA A 36 8.55 0.04 21.69
C ALA A 36 8.88 -0.91 22.85
N GLU A 37 8.13 -0.79 23.95
CA GLU A 37 8.28 -1.67 25.11
C GLU A 37 7.91 -3.12 24.80
N LEU A 38 7.04 -3.34 23.81
CA LEU A 38 6.60 -4.66 23.38
C LEU A 38 6.36 -4.70 21.86
N ALA A 39 6.88 -5.75 21.20
CA ALA A 39 6.62 -6.02 19.80
C ALA A 39 6.40 -7.52 19.55
N LEU A 40 5.56 -7.85 18.56
CA LEU A 40 5.50 -9.19 17.99
C LEU A 40 6.49 -9.28 16.82
N THR A 41 7.55 -10.07 17.00
CA THR A 41 8.59 -10.32 16.00
C THR A 41 8.43 -11.72 15.38
N SER A 42 9.33 -12.09 14.47
CA SER A 42 9.33 -13.44 13.86
C SER A 42 9.59 -14.56 14.88
N THR A 43 10.19 -14.25 16.02
CA THR A 43 10.51 -15.17 17.11
C THR A 43 9.45 -15.19 18.21
N GLY A 44 8.47 -14.29 18.17
CA GLY A 44 7.38 -14.21 19.14
C GLY A 44 7.28 -12.83 19.80
N TRP A 45 6.74 -12.80 21.02
CA TRP A 45 6.63 -11.56 21.80
C TRP A 45 7.98 -11.20 22.42
N GLU A 46 8.46 -9.99 22.12
CA GLU A 46 9.73 -9.48 22.62
C GLU A 46 9.56 -8.11 23.27
N LYS A 47 10.35 -7.85 24.31
CA LYS A 47 10.33 -6.61 25.10
C LYS A 47 11.48 -5.70 24.69
N ASN A 48 11.26 -4.39 24.87
CA ASN A 48 12.26 -3.34 24.64
C ASN A 48 12.91 -3.46 23.26
N VAL A 49 12.10 -3.26 22.24
CA VAL A 49 12.44 -3.52 20.83
C VAL A 49 12.69 -2.22 20.09
N ARG A 50 13.84 -2.12 19.43
CA ARG A 50 14.15 -1.06 18.45
C ARG A 50 14.01 -1.60 17.04
N VAL A 51 13.25 -0.87 16.24
CA VAL A 51 13.14 -1.10 14.78
C VAL A 51 13.84 0.05 14.08
N THR A 52 14.87 -0.28 13.30
CA THR A 52 15.57 0.69 12.45
C THR A 52 14.98 0.66 11.05
N ILE A 53 14.53 1.81 10.56
CA ILE A 53 13.99 2.02 9.22
C ILE A 53 15.01 2.84 8.44
N ASP A 54 15.41 2.34 7.28
CA ASP A 54 16.36 3.03 6.39
C ASP A 54 15.69 4.15 5.58
N GLU A 55 16.50 4.82 4.77
CA GLU A 55 16.08 5.97 3.95
C GLU A 55 15.06 5.59 2.86
N ARG A 56 14.97 4.31 2.52
CA ARG A 56 14.01 3.74 1.55
C ARG A 56 12.70 3.33 2.20
N GLY A 57 12.61 3.41 3.53
CA GLY A 57 11.45 2.95 4.29
C GLY A 57 11.44 1.44 4.56
N CYS A 58 12.56 0.75 4.37
CA CYS A 58 12.70 -0.67 4.67
C CYS A 58 13.16 -0.87 6.11
N ILE A 59 12.76 -1.99 6.73
CA ILE A 59 13.28 -2.39 8.04
C ILE A 59 14.72 -2.89 7.83
N ALA A 60 15.69 -2.13 8.35
CA ALA A 60 17.10 -2.45 8.29
C ALA A 60 17.55 -3.35 9.45
N ALA A 61 16.93 -3.18 10.63
CA ALA A 61 17.24 -3.99 11.81
C ALA A 61 16.06 -4.04 12.79
N VAL A 62 15.97 -5.14 13.54
CA VAL A 62 15.09 -5.32 14.69
C VAL A 62 15.94 -5.88 15.83
N GLU A 63 16.01 -5.16 16.93
CA GLU A 63 16.86 -5.46 18.08
C GLU A 63 16.01 -5.46 19.35
N SER A 64 16.12 -6.50 20.17
CA SER A 64 15.26 -6.71 21.35
C SER A 64 16.08 -6.75 22.64
N GLY A 65 15.44 -6.43 23.77
CA GLY A 65 16.10 -6.42 25.08
C GLY A 65 17.12 -5.29 25.25
N ILE A 66 16.94 -4.18 24.52
CA ILE A 66 17.87 -3.05 24.55
C ILE A 66 17.28 -1.86 25.28
N GLU A 67 18.13 -1.02 25.85
CA GLU A 67 17.67 0.24 26.43
C GLU A 67 17.33 1.26 25.33
N ALA A 68 16.30 2.06 25.60
CA ALA A 68 15.87 3.12 24.72
C ALA A 68 16.95 4.21 24.64
N ASN A 69 17.28 4.67 23.43
CA ASN A 69 18.19 5.77 23.21
C ASN A 69 17.39 7.08 23.13
N GLY A 70 17.97 8.20 23.59
CA GLY A 70 17.36 9.54 23.44
C GLY A 70 17.14 9.98 21.99
N GLU A 71 17.81 9.34 21.03
CA GLU A 71 17.57 9.53 19.59
C GLU A 71 16.41 8.68 19.02
N ASP A 72 15.94 7.67 19.76
CA ASP A 72 14.85 6.82 19.31
C ASP A 72 13.50 7.56 19.41
N GLN A 73 12.65 7.39 18.40
CA GLN A 73 11.25 7.78 18.50
C GLN A 73 10.53 6.80 19.42
N GLN A 74 10.21 7.28 20.62
CA GLN A 74 9.54 6.50 21.67
C GLN A 74 8.05 6.27 21.34
N LEU A 75 7.64 5.01 21.32
CA LEU A 75 6.24 4.59 21.14
C LEU A 75 5.58 4.25 22.50
N ASN A 76 5.65 5.20 23.43
CA ASN A 76 5.17 5.03 24.81
C ASN A 76 3.72 4.51 24.86
N GLY A 77 3.49 3.44 25.63
CA GLY A 77 2.18 2.82 25.80
C GLY A 77 1.61 2.18 24.53
N ARG A 78 2.44 1.90 23.52
CA ARG A 78 2.03 1.24 22.27
C ARG A 78 2.77 -0.08 22.09
N ILE A 79 2.17 -0.95 21.28
CA ILE A 79 2.71 -2.26 20.92
C ILE A 79 2.94 -2.28 19.40
N LEU A 80 4.07 -2.83 18.96
CA LEU A 80 4.34 -3.04 17.53
C LEU A 80 3.87 -4.42 17.09
N LEU A 81 3.14 -4.46 15.97
CA LEU A 81 2.69 -5.68 15.31
C LEU A 81 3.07 -5.63 13.83
N PRO A 82 3.36 -6.78 13.19
CA PRO A 82 3.44 -6.84 11.73
C PRO A 82 2.10 -6.41 11.12
N ALA A 83 2.16 -5.55 10.11
CA ALA A 83 0.96 -5.13 9.40
C ALA A 83 0.32 -6.33 8.67
N LEU A 84 -1.00 -6.48 8.78
CA LEU A 84 -1.72 -7.50 8.05
C LEU A 84 -1.84 -7.10 6.57
N ALA A 85 -1.51 -8.02 5.68
CA ALA A 85 -1.73 -7.84 4.26
C ALA A 85 -3.22 -8.02 3.92
N ASN A 86 -3.76 -7.13 3.08
CA ASN A 86 -5.06 -7.32 2.45
C ASN A 86 -4.85 -7.94 1.06
N LEU A 87 -5.15 -9.24 0.92
CA LEU A 87 -4.89 -10.03 -0.29
C LEU A 87 -6.00 -9.95 -1.35
N HIS A 88 -7.15 -9.36 -1.03
CA HIS A 88 -8.30 -9.32 -1.94
C HIS A 88 -9.14 -8.06 -1.72
N SER A 89 -9.28 -7.26 -2.77
CA SER A 89 -10.08 -6.04 -2.71
C SER A 89 -10.70 -5.71 -4.07
N HIS A 90 -11.96 -5.25 -4.03
CA HIS A 90 -12.59 -4.55 -5.13
C HIS A 90 -12.79 -3.09 -4.72
N ALA A 91 -11.87 -2.21 -5.12
CA ALA A 91 -11.81 -0.85 -4.60
C ALA A 91 -13.11 -0.04 -4.85
N PHE A 92 -13.71 -0.16 -6.05
CA PHE A 92 -14.92 0.58 -6.41
C PHE A 92 -16.13 0.21 -5.54
N GLN A 93 -16.19 -1.04 -5.05
CA GLN A 93 -17.28 -1.53 -4.23
C GLN A 93 -17.38 -0.80 -2.88
N ARG A 94 -16.29 -0.15 -2.45
CA ARG A 94 -16.29 0.63 -1.21
C ARG A 94 -17.26 1.82 -1.27
N ALA A 95 -17.48 2.41 -2.43
CA ALA A 95 -18.43 3.53 -2.60
C ALA A 95 -19.88 3.11 -2.36
N MET A 96 -20.19 1.81 -2.49
CA MET A 96 -21.52 1.25 -2.36
C MET A 96 -21.72 0.44 -1.07
N ALA A 97 -20.67 0.33 -0.24
CA ALA A 97 -20.73 -0.42 1.00
C ALA A 97 -21.84 0.12 1.92
N GLY A 98 -22.84 -0.72 2.21
CA GLY A 98 -24.01 -0.37 3.02
C GLY A 98 -25.20 0.21 2.24
N LEU A 99 -25.06 0.53 0.94
CA LEU A 99 -26.17 1.02 0.10
C LEU A 99 -27.07 -0.11 -0.42
N THR A 100 -26.55 -1.33 -0.44
CA THR A 100 -27.22 -2.53 -0.95
C THR A 100 -28.02 -3.28 0.12
N GLU A 101 -28.16 -2.72 1.32
CA GLU A 101 -28.92 -3.32 2.44
C GLU A 101 -30.43 -3.11 2.28
N GLN A 102 -30.94 -3.37 1.08
CA GLN A 102 -32.35 -3.23 0.72
C GLN A 102 -32.83 -4.51 0.04
N ARG A 103 -34.00 -4.99 0.45
CA ARG A 103 -34.68 -6.08 -0.22
C ARG A 103 -35.54 -5.53 -1.35
N LEU A 104 -35.20 -5.88 -2.59
CA LEU A 104 -35.98 -5.51 -3.77
C LEU A 104 -37.32 -6.27 -3.82
N THR A 105 -37.28 -7.60 -3.99
CA THR A 105 -38.47 -8.48 -3.95
C THR A 105 -38.06 -9.92 -3.61
N GLY A 106 -38.88 -10.67 -2.88
CA GLY A 106 -38.61 -12.09 -2.60
C GLY A 106 -37.50 -12.33 -1.58
N ARG A 107 -36.65 -13.34 -1.81
CA ARG A 107 -35.48 -13.64 -0.97
C ARG A 107 -34.23 -13.02 -1.56
N ASP A 108 -33.45 -12.34 -0.72
CA ASP A 108 -32.17 -11.77 -1.13
C ASP A 108 -31.15 -12.86 -1.44
N SER A 109 -30.31 -12.60 -2.43
CA SER A 109 -29.23 -13.49 -2.85
C SER A 109 -28.02 -12.67 -3.28
N PHE A 110 -26.88 -13.34 -3.45
CA PHE A 110 -25.72 -12.72 -4.09
C PHE A 110 -26.05 -12.09 -5.45
N TRP A 111 -26.96 -12.72 -6.22
CA TRP A 111 -27.34 -12.23 -7.54
C TRP A 111 -28.16 -10.95 -7.48
N SER A 112 -29.11 -10.84 -6.54
CA SER A 112 -29.88 -9.60 -6.33
C SER A 112 -29.01 -8.48 -5.76
N TRP A 113 -28.01 -8.81 -4.93
CA TRP A 113 -27.00 -7.83 -4.49
C TRP A 113 -26.13 -7.33 -5.66
N ARG A 114 -25.71 -8.23 -6.55
CA ARG A 114 -24.93 -7.87 -7.74
C ARG A 114 -25.69 -6.94 -8.69
N GLU A 115 -27.02 -7.00 -8.72
CA GLU A 115 -27.85 -6.06 -9.50
C GLU A 115 -27.95 -4.66 -8.85
N LEU A 116 -27.79 -4.58 -7.53
CA LEU A 116 -27.76 -3.32 -6.78
C LEU A 116 -26.39 -2.61 -6.81
N MET A 117 -25.32 -3.35 -7.15
CA MET A 117 -23.94 -2.88 -7.29
C MET A 117 -23.60 -2.51 -8.73
#